data_AF-A0A3C0ACV3-F1
#
_entry.id   AF-A0A3C0ACV3-F1
#
_cell.length_a   1.000
_cell.length_b   1.000
_cell.length_c   1.000
_cell.angle_alpha   90.00
_cell.angle_beta   90.00
_cell.angle_gamma   90.00
#
_symmetry.space_group_name_H-M   'P 1'
#
loop_
_entity.id
_entity.type
_entity.pdbx_description
1 polymer ?
#
loop_
_entity_poly.entity_id
_entity_poly.type
_entity_poly.pdbx_seq_one_letter_code
_entity_poly.pdbx_strand_id
1 'polypeptide(L)'
;REAAHQRGAKVVMLPAIPYGTETNQAAFPLSMNVNPSTLGQIIMDLVDSLANHGVNKLLILNSHGGNDFKPLLRELHGSTTVQIFLADWFRGTSADVKAEIFENPDDHAGEMETSLALAYFPQLVNRDAETGALHADDGATKTTRFSAVNEGWVSITRPWHLLTTNSGSGNPHKATAEKGEQLMQILVDRLSQFVVELSEADLDDRFPF
;
A
#
# COMPACT_ATOMS: atom_id res chain seq x y z
N ARG A 1 10.32 -3.30 -10.27
CA ARG A 1 10.92 -2.83 -11.55
C ARG A 1 12.16 -3.63 -11.92
N GLU A 2 13.22 -3.61 -11.11
CA GLU A 2 14.50 -4.27 -11.44
C GLU A 2 14.36 -5.77 -11.73
N ALA A 3 13.72 -6.52 -10.84
CA ALA A 3 13.46 -7.95 -11.03
C ALA A 3 12.67 -8.24 -12.33
N ALA A 4 11.63 -7.46 -12.63
CA ALA A 4 10.87 -7.62 -13.88
C ALA A 4 11.73 -7.31 -15.12
N HIS A 5 12.60 -6.30 -15.04
CA HIS A 5 13.49 -5.93 -16.13
C HIS A 5 14.55 -7.00 -16.42
N GLN A 6 15.14 -7.58 -15.38
CA GLN A 6 16.07 -8.71 -15.52
C GLN A 6 15.42 -9.93 -16.18
N ARG A 7 14.09 -10.04 -16.09
CA ARG A 7 13.28 -11.08 -16.72
C ARG A 7 12.77 -10.70 -18.12
N GLY A 8 13.22 -9.59 -18.68
CA GLY A 8 12.89 -9.16 -20.05
C GLY A 8 11.75 -8.14 -20.17
N ALA A 9 11.04 -7.83 -19.08
CA ALA A 9 9.95 -6.85 -19.13
C ALA A 9 10.48 -5.42 -19.32
N LYS A 10 9.82 -4.65 -20.18
CA LYS A 10 10.14 -3.23 -20.41
C LYS A 10 9.23 -2.36 -19.57
N VAL A 11 9.68 -2.05 -18.36
CA VAL A 11 8.85 -1.37 -17.34
C VAL A 11 9.44 0.00 -17.04
N VAL A 12 8.60 1.03 -17.13
CA VAL A 12 8.91 2.37 -16.63
C VAL A 12 8.21 2.54 -15.28
N MET A 13 8.97 2.94 -14.26
CA MET A 13 8.43 3.30 -12.95
C MET A 13 8.32 4.82 -12.90
N LEU A 14 7.08 5.31 -12.77
CA LEU A 14 6.82 6.74 -12.60
C LEU A 14 7.26 7.21 -11.21
N PRO A 15 7.48 8.53 -11.01
CA PRO A 15 7.68 9.08 -9.68
C PRO A 15 6.54 8.68 -8.73
N ALA A 16 6.89 8.32 -7.50
CA ALA A 16 5.90 8.02 -6.48
C ALA A 16 5.06 9.26 -6.18
N ILE A 17 3.74 9.09 -6.01
CA ILE A 17 2.85 10.14 -5.51
C ILE A 17 2.97 10.14 -3.97
N PRO A 18 3.57 11.16 -3.34
CA PRO A 18 3.90 11.13 -1.91
C PRO A 18 2.73 11.59 -1.03
N TYR A 19 1.53 11.67 -1.57
CA TYR A 19 0.33 12.11 -0.87
C TYR A 19 -0.80 11.09 -1.05
N GLY A 20 -1.55 10.87 0.03
CA GLY A 20 -2.70 9.97 0.05
C GLY A 20 -3.89 10.59 0.77
N THR A 21 -4.97 9.82 0.85
CA THR A 21 -6.12 10.18 1.68
C THR A 21 -5.81 9.91 3.15
N GLU A 22 -5.74 10.98 3.93
CA GLU A 22 -5.40 10.97 5.37
C GLU A 22 -6.39 11.79 6.22
N THR A 23 -7.61 12.00 5.71
CA THR A 23 -8.67 12.76 6.39
C THR A 23 -8.95 12.26 7.82
N ASN A 24 -8.80 10.96 8.03
CA ASN A 24 -8.93 10.23 9.29
C ASN A 24 -7.80 10.50 10.31
N GLN A 25 -6.65 11.01 9.86
CA GLN A 25 -5.46 11.30 10.67
C GLN A 25 -5.19 12.80 10.85
N ALA A 26 -6.08 13.68 10.36
CA ALA A 26 -5.89 15.14 10.37
C ALA A 26 -5.65 15.79 11.76
N ALA A 27 -5.93 15.07 12.85
CA ALA A 27 -5.66 15.52 14.21
C ALA A 27 -4.19 15.32 14.65
N PHE A 28 -3.40 14.53 13.92
CA PHE A 28 -1.97 14.35 14.16
C PHE A 28 -1.17 15.44 13.43
N PRO A 29 -0.13 16.01 14.06
CA PRO A 29 0.67 17.05 13.45
C PRO A 29 1.32 16.54 12.17
N LEU A 30 1.33 17.39 11.13
CA LEU A 30 1.93 17.11 9.82
C LEU A 30 1.30 15.95 9.03
N SER A 31 0.13 15.45 9.46
CA SER A 31 -0.68 14.56 8.61
C SER A 31 -1.23 15.36 7.43
N MET A 32 -0.60 15.21 6.27
CA MET A 32 -0.96 15.91 5.04
C MET A 32 -1.97 15.10 4.25
N ASN A 33 -3.15 15.68 3.99
CA ASN A 33 -4.24 15.01 3.30
C ASN A 33 -4.45 15.52 1.87
N VAL A 34 -4.64 14.58 0.94
CA VAL A 34 -5.25 14.82 -0.37
C VAL A 34 -6.55 14.02 -0.43
N ASN A 35 -7.67 14.71 -0.71
CA ASN A 35 -8.98 14.06 -0.78
C ASN A 35 -9.02 13.00 -1.90
N PRO A 36 -9.84 11.93 -1.76
CA PRO A 36 -9.95 10.89 -2.79
C PRO A 36 -10.25 11.43 -4.18
N SER A 37 -11.13 12.44 -4.27
CA SER A 37 -11.46 13.10 -5.54
C SER A 37 -10.23 13.79 -6.15
N THR A 38 -9.47 14.55 -5.38
CA THR A 38 -8.25 15.22 -5.85
C THR A 38 -7.18 14.22 -6.26
N LEU A 39 -6.96 13.17 -5.48
CA LEU A 39 -6.01 12.11 -5.81
C LEU A 39 -6.43 11.38 -7.10
N GLY A 40 -7.73 11.15 -7.27
CA GLY A 40 -8.31 10.64 -8.51
C GLY A 40 -8.00 11.53 -9.70
N GLN A 41 -8.23 12.84 -9.60
CA GLN A 41 -7.92 13.80 -10.67
C GLN A 41 -6.43 13.77 -11.05
N ILE A 42 -5.52 13.74 -10.07
CA ILE A 42 -4.08 13.60 -10.32
C ILE A 42 -3.78 12.33 -11.13
N ILE A 43 -4.38 11.19 -10.75
CA ILE A 43 -4.19 9.93 -11.48
C ILE A 43 -4.77 10.02 -12.89
N MET A 44 -5.93 10.67 -13.08
CA MET A 44 -6.52 10.86 -14.40
C MET A 44 -5.63 11.70 -15.32
N ASP A 45 -5.09 12.83 -14.84
CA ASP A 45 -4.15 13.65 -15.61
C ASP A 45 -2.91 12.85 -16.06
N LEU A 46 -2.41 11.97 -15.20
CA LEU A 46 -1.29 11.07 -15.50
C LEU A 46 -1.69 9.99 -16.50
N VAL A 47 -2.86 9.38 -16.37
CA VAL A 47 -3.40 8.38 -17.31
C VAL A 47 -3.58 8.99 -18.70
N ASP A 48 -4.12 10.20 -18.79
CA ASP A 48 -4.30 10.91 -20.07
C ASP A 48 -2.94 11.20 -20.72
N SER A 49 -1.96 11.62 -19.92
CA SER A 49 -0.58 11.81 -20.39
C SER A 49 0.02 10.50 -20.92
N LEU A 50 -0.20 9.38 -20.22
CA LEU A 50 0.27 8.06 -20.65
C LEU A 50 -0.40 7.61 -21.94
N ALA A 51 -1.71 7.79 -22.06
CA ALA A 51 -2.47 7.49 -23.28
C ALA A 51 -1.93 8.27 -24.48
N ASN A 52 -1.68 9.58 -24.31
CA ASN A 52 -1.11 10.45 -25.34
C ASN A 52 0.30 10.02 -25.78
N HIS A 53 1.07 9.37 -24.89
CA HIS A 53 2.39 8.81 -25.21
C HIS A 53 2.34 7.38 -25.75
N GLY A 54 1.16 6.81 -25.97
CA GLY A 54 0.99 5.44 -26.49
C GLY A 54 1.28 4.35 -25.46
N VAL A 55 1.28 4.68 -24.17
CA VAL A 55 1.33 3.66 -23.10
C VAL A 55 -0.08 3.10 -22.94
N ASN A 56 -0.21 1.77 -22.98
CA ASN A 56 -1.53 1.11 -22.99
C ASN A 56 -1.82 0.29 -21.74
N LYS A 57 -0.87 0.16 -20.81
CA LYS A 57 -1.00 -0.64 -19.58
C LYS A 57 -0.39 0.10 -18.40
N LEU A 58 -1.14 0.20 -17.30
CA LEU A 58 -0.71 0.85 -16.07
C LEU A 58 -1.01 -0.06 -14.88
N LEU A 59 -0.01 -0.30 -14.03
CA LEU A 59 -0.21 -0.87 -12.71
C LEU A 59 -0.06 0.23 -11.65
N ILE A 60 -1.14 0.51 -10.93
CA ILE A 60 -1.13 1.32 -9.71
C ILE A 60 -0.71 0.39 -8.57
N LEU A 61 0.48 0.61 -8.02
CA LEU A 61 0.94 -0.04 -6.80
C LEU A 61 0.64 0.87 -5.60
N ASN A 62 -0.40 0.52 -4.84
CA ASN A 62 -0.82 1.29 -3.69
C ASN A 62 -0.14 0.80 -2.40
N SER A 63 0.32 1.76 -1.61
CA SER A 63 1.03 1.53 -0.34
C SER A 63 0.33 2.08 0.88
N HIS A 64 -0.86 2.65 0.73
CA HIS A 64 -1.59 3.28 1.83
C HIS A 64 -3.04 2.78 1.92
N GLY A 65 -3.44 2.34 3.11
CA GLY A 65 -4.77 1.79 3.38
C GLY A 65 -5.91 2.78 3.23
N GLY A 66 -5.62 4.08 3.34
CA GLY A 66 -6.60 5.16 3.17
C GLY A 66 -6.95 5.46 1.71
N ASN A 67 -6.11 5.02 0.76
CA ASN A 67 -6.41 5.17 -0.67
C ASN A 67 -7.37 4.07 -1.13
N ASP A 68 -8.48 4.44 -1.77
CA ASP A 68 -9.38 3.51 -2.47
C ASP A 68 -9.50 3.91 -3.95
N PHE A 69 -8.79 3.17 -4.80
CA PHE A 69 -8.77 3.41 -6.24
C PHE A 69 -9.76 2.55 -7.02
N LYS A 70 -10.48 1.62 -6.38
CA LYS A 70 -11.38 0.74 -7.14
C LYS A 70 -12.53 1.49 -7.83
N PRO A 71 -13.15 2.53 -7.22
CA PRO A 71 -14.10 3.39 -7.93
C PRO A 71 -13.46 4.10 -9.13
N LEU A 72 -12.25 4.62 -8.99
CA LEU A 72 -11.52 5.29 -10.07
C LEU A 72 -11.26 4.35 -11.26
N LEU A 73 -10.87 3.10 -11.00
CA LEU A 73 -10.71 2.09 -12.06
C LEU A 73 -12.02 1.86 -12.84
N ARG A 74 -13.18 1.94 -12.17
CA ARG A 74 -14.49 1.80 -12.83
C ARG A 74 -14.86 3.04 -13.63
N GLU A 75 -14.54 4.22 -13.11
CA GLU A 75 -14.77 5.49 -13.80
C GLU A 75 -13.93 5.59 -15.09
N LEU A 76 -12.68 5.14 -15.04
CA LEU A 76 -11.77 5.13 -16.18
C LEU A 76 -12.02 4.00 -17.18
N HIS A 77 -12.82 3.00 -16.82
CA HIS A 77 -13.09 1.86 -17.68
C HIS A 77 -13.86 2.28 -18.94
N GLY A 78 -13.17 2.26 -20.08
CA GLY A 78 -13.71 2.68 -21.38
C GLY A 78 -13.60 4.18 -21.67
N SER A 79 -13.08 4.99 -20.74
CA SER A 79 -12.80 6.42 -20.99
C SER A 79 -11.37 6.67 -21.48
N THR A 80 -10.50 5.67 -21.39
CA THR A 80 -9.10 5.72 -21.81
C THR A 80 -8.70 4.43 -22.55
N THR A 81 -7.67 4.50 -23.38
CA THR A 81 -7.06 3.31 -24.01
C THR A 81 -6.15 2.54 -23.03
N VAL A 82 -5.78 3.16 -21.91
CA VAL A 82 -4.91 2.56 -20.90
C VAL A 82 -5.67 1.51 -20.09
N GLN A 83 -5.17 0.28 -20.08
CA GLN A 83 -5.65 -0.78 -19.20
C GLN A 83 -5.05 -0.61 -17.81
N ILE A 84 -5.89 -0.37 -16.80
CA ILE A 84 -5.46 0.00 -15.45
C ILE A 84 -5.66 -1.16 -14.48
N PHE A 85 -4.57 -1.53 -13.82
CA PHE A 85 -4.50 -2.56 -12.79
C PHE A 85 -4.19 -1.92 -11.43
N LEU A 86 -4.67 -2.54 -10.36
CA LEU A 86 -4.45 -2.08 -8.99
C LEU A 86 -3.89 -3.22 -8.15
N ALA A 87 -2.79 -2.96 -7.45
CA ALA A 87 -2.24 -3.86 -6.44
C ALA A 87 -2.04 -3.10 -5.13
N ASP A 88 -2.73 -3.54 -4.07
CA ASP A 88 -2.45 -3.14 -2.69
C ASP A 88 -1.45 -4.14 -2.10
N TRP A 89 -0.16 -3.77 -2.00
CA TRP A 89 0.87 -4.73 -1.59
C TRP A 89 0.65 -5.29 -0.18
N PHE A 90 0.13 -4.44 0.71
CA PHE A 90 -0.14 -4.73 2.12
C PHE A 90 -1.46 -5.48 2.35
N ARG A 91 -2.25 -5.72 1.30
CA ARG A 91 -3.47 -6.54 1.33
C ARG A 91 -3.29 -7.73 0.41
N GLY A 92 -3.88 -7.69 -0.78
CA GLY A 92 -3.99 -8.85 -1.67
C GLY A 92 -2.65 -9.51 -2.00
N THR A 93 -1.58 -8.74 -2.20
CA THR A 93 -0.28 -9.31 -2.58
C THR A 93 0.44 -10.06 -1.45
N SER A 94 0.11 -9.77 -0.19
CA SER A 94 0.77 -10.38 0.99
C SER A 94 -0.19 -11.13 1.93
N ALA A 95 -1.50 -11.06 1.70
CA ALA A 95 -2.53 -11.51 2.65
C ALA A 95 -2.35 -12.94 3.14
N ASP A 96 -2.01 -13.87 2.26
CA ASP A 96 -1.86 -15.29 2.53
C ASP A 96 -0.56 -15.64 3.29
N VAL A 97 0.48 -14.81 3.21
CA VAL A 97 1.77 -15.08 3.86
C VAL A 97 1.94 -14.34 5.19
N LYS A 98 1.13 -13.32 5.47
CA LYS A 98 1.28 -12.47 6.67
C LYS A 98 1.31 -13.28 7.97
N ALA A 99 0.39 -14.23 8.12
CA ALA A 99 0.28 -15.03 9.34
C ALA A 99 1.44 -16.01 9.54
N GLU A 100 2.24 -16.27 8.50
CA GLU A 100 3.43 -17.11 8.57
C GLU A 100 4.69 -16.30 8.94
N ILE A 101 4.71 -15.00 8.60
CA ILE A 101 5.87 -14.12 8.80
C ILE A 101 5.75 -13.33 10.10
N PHE A 102 4.55 -12.88 10.44
CA PHE A 102 4.31 -11.94 11.53
C PHE A 102 3.53 -12.58 12.67
N GLU A 103 3.93 -12.27 13.90
CA GLU A 103 3.29 -12.78 15.12
C GLU A 103 2.00 -12.00 15.45
N ASN A 104 2.02 -10.69 15.19
CA ASN A 104 0.93 -9.80 15.54
C ASN A 104 0.18 -9.34 14.29
N PRO A 105 -1.16 -9.51 14.24
CA PRO A 105 -1.97 -8.86 13.23
C PRO A 105 -1.89 -7.34 13.43
N ASP A 106 -1.72 -6.62 12.33
CA ASP A 106 -1.57 -5.17 12.33
C ASP A 106 -2.40 -4.49 11.23
N ASP A 107 -2.52 -3.17 11.36
CA ASP A 107 -3.22 -2.31 10.41
C ASP A 107 -2.36 -1.10 10.02
N HIS A 108 -1.64 -0.50 10.98
CA HIS A 108 -0.72 0.62 10.69
C HIS A 108 0.41 0.71 11.72
N ALA A 109 1.62 0.94 11.24
CA ALA A 109 2.87 1.05 12.00
C ALA A 109 3.15 -0.14 12.94
N GLY A 110 2.57 -1.30 12.63
CA GLY A 110 2.76 -2.54 13.38
C GLY A 110 3.99 -3.31 12.95
N GLU A 111 3.97 -4.61 13.22
CA GLU A 111 5.08 -5.52 12.98
C GLU A 111 5.54 -5.56 11.52
N MET A 112 4.61 -5.56 10.56
CA MET A 112 4.89 -5.68 9.12
C MET A 112 5.59 -4.43 8.57
N GLU A 113 5.00 -3.26 8.78
CA GLU A 113 5.56 -1.99 8.29
C GLU A 113 6.89 -1.68 8.97
N THR A 114 6.99 -1.94 10.27
CA THR A 114 8.24 -1.75 11.02
C THR A 114 9.33 -2.70 10.56
N SER A 115 9.01 -3.97 10.25
CA SER A 115 9.98 -4.94 9.73
C SER A 115 10.55 -4.49 8.37
N LEU A 116 9.71 -3.99 7.47
CA LEU A 116 10.15 -3.41 6.19
C LEU A 116 11.03 -2.17 6.40
N ALA A 117 10.65 -1.28 7.32
CA ALA A 117 11.43 -0.10 7.63
C ALA A 117 12.80 -0.47 8.24
N LEU A 118 12.87 -1.46 9.12
CA LEU A 118 14.12 -1.97 9.69
C LEU A 118 15.06 -2.57 8.63
N ALA A 119 14.51 -3.27 7.63
CA ALA A 119 15.30 -3.88 6.56
C ALA A 119 15.90 -2.83 5.61
N TYR A 120 15.10 -1.85 5.17
CA TYR A 120 15.49 -0.97 4.05
C TYR A 120 15.81 0.46 4.46
N PHE A 121 15.31 0.90 5.62
CA PHE A 121 15.50 2.26 6.14
C PHE A 121 15.77 2.27 7.65
N PRO A 122 16.68 1.44 8.18
CA PRO A 122 16.90 1.29 9.63
C PRO A 122 17.23 2.60 10.34
N GLN A 123 17.83 3.56 9.63
CA GLN A 123 18.16 4.91 10.12
C GLN A 123 16.94 5.83 10.31
N LEU A 124 15.78 5.48 9.73
CA LEU A 124 14.53 6.22 9.87
C LEU A 124 13.62 5.63 10.96
N VAL A 125 13.98 4.48 11.53
CA VAL A 125 13.24 3.85 12.63
C VAL A 125 13.78 4.37 13.95
N ASN A 126 12.94 5.09 14.71
CA ASN A 126 13.31 5.63 16.01
C ASN A 126 13.49 4.49 17.03
N ARG A 127 14.74 4.28 17.45
CA ARG A 127 15.14 3.25 18.39
C ARG A 127 16.00 3.87 19.48
N ASP A 128 15.85 3.33 20.68
CA ASP A 128 16.77 3.61 21.77
C ASP A 128 18.19 3.20 21.38
N ALA A 129 19.15 4.10 21.60
CA ALA A 129 20.51 3.94 21.10
C ALA A 129 21.32 2.86 21.85
N GLU A 130 20.95 2.56 23.09
CA GLU A 130 21.68 1.61 23.94
C GLU A 130 21.08 0.20 23.85
N THR A 131 19.75 0.11 23.89
CA THR A 131 19.00 -1.15 23.94
C THR A 131 18.52 -1.62 22.57
N GLY A 132 18.46 -0.73 21.58
CA GLY A 132 17.87 -1.00 20.27
C GLY A 132 16.34 -1.10 20.28
N ALA A 133 15.69 -0.87 21.43
CA ALA A 133 14.23 -0.97 21.56
C ALA A 133 13.53 0.08 20.70
N LEU A 134 12.41 -0.31 20.06
CA LEU A 134 11.57 0.61 19.31
C LEU A 134 10.93 1.63 20.24
N HIS A 135 10.95 2.91 19.83
CA HIS A 135 10.23 3.97 20.54
C HIS A 135 8.77 4.02 20.07
N ALA A 136 8.00 3.01 20.47
CA ALA A 136 6.58 2.82 20.20
C ALA A 136 5.90 2.20 21.41
N ASP A 137 4.57 2.30 21.49
CA ASP A 137 3.76 1.51 22.43
C ASP A 137 3.26 0.22 21.76
N ASP A 138 2.43 -0.54 22.47
CA ASP A 138 1.88 -1.81 21.98
C ASP A 138 0.88 -1.66 20.81
N GLY A 139 0.59 -0.44 20.35
CA GLY A 139 -0.31 -0.17 19.22
C GLY A 139 -1.76 -0.57 19.48
N ALA A 140 -2.20 -0.55 20.74
CA ALA A 140 -3.55 -0.93 21.13
C ALA A 140 -4.60 0.07 20.60
N THR A 141 -5.74 -0.44 20.13
CA THR A 141 -6.84 0.37 19.62
C THR A 141 -8.07 0.32 20.53
N LYS A 142 -8.85 1.40 20.54
CA LYS A 142 -10.14 1.44 21.25
C LYS A 142 -11.25 0.78 20.45
N THR A 143 -12.19 0.16 21.16
CA THR A 143 -13.42 -0.36 20.55
C THR A 143 -14.45 0.75 20.38
N THR A 144 -15.26 0.64 19.32
CA THR A 144 -16.39 1.54 19.12
C THR A 144 -17.58 1.14 19.99
N ARG A 145 -18.57 2.02 20.09
CA ARG A 145 -19.86 1.73 20.75
C ARG A 145 -20.75 0.76 19.97
N PHE A 146 -20.34 0.33 18.76
CA PHE A 146 -21.16 -0.46 17.84
C PHE A 146 -20.48 -1.80 17.55
N SER A 147 -21.12 -2.90 17.95
CA SER A 147 -20.57 -4.26 17.72
C SER A 147 -20.33 -4.52 16.24
N ALA A 148 -21.24 -4.10 15.36
CA ALA A 148 -21.13 -4.27 13.91
C ALA A 148 -19.85 -3.66 13.30
N VAL A 149 -19.37 -2.54 13.86
CA VAL A 149 -18.11 -1.91 13.42
C VAL A 149 -16.92 -2.68 13.97
N ASN A 150 -16.98 -3.11 15.23
CA ASN A 150 -15.93 -3.91 15.87
C ASN A 150 -15.79 -5.30 15.24
N GLU A 151 -16.89 -5.87 14.73
CA GLU A 151 -16.95 -7.14 14.00
C GLU A 151 -16.59 -7.00 12.50
N GLY A 152 -16.41 -5.77 12.01
CA GLY A 152 -15.87 -5.50 10.67
C GLY A 152 -16.85 -5.59 9.49
N TRP A 153 -18.16 -5.81 9.73
CA TRP A 153 -19.16 -5.85 8.66
C TRP A 153 -19.91 -4.53 8.45
N VAL A 154 -19.68 -3.54 9.32
CA VAL A 154 -19.99 -2.12 9.06
C VAL A 154 -18.70 -1.31 9.10
N SER A 155 -18.43 -0.58 8.02
CA SER A 155 -17.23 0.27 7.91
C SER A 155 -17.54 1.72 8.28
N ILE A 156 -16.57 2.38 8.92
CA ILE A 156 -16.56 3.82 9.16
C ILE A 156 -15.19 4.38 8.81
N THR A 157 -15.11 5.68 8.50
CA THR A 157 -13.86 6.42 8.62
C THR A 157 -13.51 6.52 10.10
N ARG A 158 -12.57 5.70 10.58
CA ARG A 158 -12.17 5.74 11.98
C ARG A 158 -11.51 7.11 12.25
N PRO A 159 -11.79 7.81 13.36
CA PRO A 159 -11.00 8.98 13.75
C PRO A 159 -9.77 8.51 14.54
N TRP A 160 -8.57 8.60 13.95
CA TRP A 160 -7.37 7.94 14.52
C TRP A 160 -7.05 8.49 15.92
N HIS A 161 -7.21 9.79 16.16
CA HIS A 161 -6.95 10.41 17.47
C HIS A 161 -7.87 9.92 18.61
N LEU A 162 -9.02 9.32 18.27
CA LEU A 162 -9.87 8.65 19.26
C LEU A 162 -9.53 7.16 19.36
N LEU A 163 -9.16 6.55 18.23
CA LEU A 163 -8.86 5.13 18.09
C LEU A 163 -7.53 4.73 18.75
N THR A 164 -6.48 5.51 18.55
CA THR A 164 -5.10 5.23 18.93
C THR A 164 -4.57 6.28 19.90
N THR A 165 -3.40 6.01 20.47
CA THR A 165 -2.65 6.92 21.36
C THR A 165 -1.65 7.78 20.58
N ASN A 166 -1.01 7.19 19.56
CA ASN A 166 0.17 7.74 18.88
C ASN A 166 0.15 7.50 17.36
N SER A 167 -1.04 7.35 16.76
CA SER A 167 -1.31 6.96 15.37
C SER A 167 -1.03 5.49 15.01
N GLY A 168 -0.27 4.74 15.80
CA GLY A 168 -0.03 3.31 15.59
C GLY A 168 -1.25 2.42 15.89
N SER A 169 -1.42 1.36 15.11
CA SER A 169 -2.48 0.35 15.23
C SER A 169 -1.92 -1.04 14.91
N GLY A 170 -1.42 -1.71 15.93
CA GLY A 170 -0.72 -3.00 15.85
C GLY A 170 0.61 -2.97 16.61
N ASN A 171 0.96 -4.08 17.26
CA ASN A 171 2.18 -4.15 18.08
C ASN A 171 3.44 -4.30 17.20
N PRO A 172 4.41 -3.37 17.23
CA PRO A 172 5.59 -3.44 16.38
C PRO A 172 6.79 -4.16 17.01
N HIS A 173 6.73 -4.52 18.30
CA HIS A 173 7.92 -4.95 19.07
C HIS A 173 8.54 -6.28 18.63
N LYS A 174 7.82 -7.06 17.81
CA LYS A 174 8.32 -8.31 17.21
C LYS A 174 8.89 -8.13 15.79
N ALA A 175 8.96 -6.89 15.31
CA ALA A 175 9.49 -6.57 14.01
C ALA A 175 11.00 -6.83 13.95
N THR A 176 11.45 -7.39 12.82
CA THR A 176 12.88 -7.58 12.54
C THR A 176 13.17 -7.27 11.08
N ALA A 177 14.44 -6.98 10.76
CA ALA A 177 14.85 -6.77 9.38
C ALA A 177 14.63 -8.02 8.53
N GLU A 178 14.89 -9.21 9.09
CA GLU A 178 14.75 -10.49 8.40
C GLU A 178 13.29 -10.76 7.98
N LYS A 179 12.31 -10.44 8.84
CA LYS A 179 10.89 -10.50 8.49
C LYS A 179 10.55 -9.55 7.33
N GLY A 180 11.17 -8.35 7.33
CA GLY A 180 11.01 -7.36 6.27
C GLY A 180 11.60 -7.83 4.93
N GLU A 181 12.80 -8.42 4.96
CA GLU A 181 13.46 -9.01 3.79
C GLU A 181 12.66 -10.19 3.23
N GLN A 182 12.16 -11.07 4.10
CA GLN A 182 11.31 -12.19 3.71
C GLN A 182 10.05 -11.72 2.99
N LEU A 183 9.33 -10.74 3.55
CA LEU A 183 8.15 -10.18 2.90
C LEU A 183 8.51 -9.49 1.57
N MET A 184 9.59 -8.70 1.54
CA MET A 184 10.00 -8.00 0.33
C MET A 184 10.33 -8.99 -0.79
N GLN A 185 11.01 -10.10 -0.50
CA GLN A 185 11.30 -11.13 -1.49
C GLN A 185 10.00 -11.66 -2.13
N ILE A 186 9.01 -11.99 -1.30
CA ILE A 186 7.70 -12.45 -1.77
C ILE A 186 7.00 -11.39 -2.63
N LEU A 187 7.01 -10.13 -2.20
CA LEU A 187 6.41 -9.02 -2.95
C LEU A 187 7.10 -8.81 -4.29
N VAL A 188 8.44 -8.84 -4.32
CA VAL A 188 9.24 -8.70 -5.54
C VAL A 188 8.95 -9.86 -6.49
N ASP A 189 8.90 -11.08 -6.01
CA ASP A 189 8.63 -12.26 -6.84
C ASP A 189 7.23 -12.18 -7.47
N ARG A 190 6.20 -11.94 -6.66
CA ARG A 190 4.81 -11.86 -7.13
C ARG A 190 4.57 -10.69 -8.08
N LEU A 191 5.00 -9.49 -7.70
CA LEU A 191 4.80 -8.29 -8.52
C LEU A 191 5.64 -8.34 -9.80
N SER A 192 6.87 -8.87 -9.75
CA SER A 192 7.69 -9.02 -10.95
C SER A 192 7.10 -10.05 -11.91
N GLN A 193 6.56 -11.16 -11.39
CA GLN A 193 5.86 -12.15 -12.19
C GLN A 193 4.69 -11.52 -12.95
N PHE A 194 3.79 -10.85 -12.23
CA PHE A 194 2.64 -10.20 -12.84
C PHE A 194 3.05 -9.13 -13.85
N VAL A 195 4.07 -8.32 -13.55
CA VAL A 195 4.53 -7.28 -14.47
C VAL A 195 5.18 -7.85 -15.74
N VAL A 196 5.84 -9.01 -15.66
CA VAL A 196 6.35 -9.74 -16.83
C VAL A 196 5.19 -10.23 -17.69
N GLU A 197 4.22 -10.93 -17.10
CA GLU A 197 3.02 -11.41 -17.79
C GLU A 197 2.26 -10.25 -18.45
N LEU A 198 2.07 -9.15 -17.72
CA LEU A 198 1.42 -7.96 -18.23
C LEU A 198 2.20 -7.32 -19.37
N SER A 199 3.53 -7.31 -19.31
CA SER A 199 4.38 -6.78 -20.38
C SER A 199 4.31 -7.64 -21.65
N GLU A 200 4.19 -8.96 -21.52
CA GLU A 200 4.18 -9.93 -22.63
C GLU A 200 2.79 -10.14 -23.25
N ALA A 201 1.72 -9.91 -22.49
CA ALA A 201 0.36 -10.11 -22.97
C ALA A 201 0.04 -9.25 -24.19
N ASP A 202 -0.57 -9.83 -25.22
CA ASP A 202 -1.05 -9.06 -26.37
C ASP A 202 -2.29 -8.24 -26.01
N LEU A 203 -2.39 -7.03 -26.56
CA LEU A 203 -3.59 -6.20 -26.46
C LEU A 203 -4.50 -6.50 -27.65
N ASP A 204 -5.27 -7.57 -27.54
CA ASP A 204 -6.30 -7.95 -28.50
C ASP A 204 -7.72 -7.62 -27.98
N ASP A 205 -8.74 -7.95 -28.77
CA ASP A 205 -10.15 -7.66 -28.44
C ASP A 205 -10.69 -8.47 -27.24
N ARG A 206 -9.93 -9.43 -26.72
CA ARG A 206 -10.32 -10.26 -25.56
C ARG A 206 -9.55 -9.92 -24.30
N PHE A 207 -8.50 -9.12 -24.39
CA PHE A 207 -7.70 -8.73 -23.24
C PHE A 207 -8.59 -8.25 -22.06
N PRO A 208 -8.34 -8.71 -20.82
CA PRO A 208 -7.26 -9.57 -20.36
C PRO A 208 -7.60 -11.09 -20.30
N PHE A 209 -8.51 -11.59 -21.15
CA PHE A 209 -9.03 -12.97 -21.12
C PHE A 209 -8.54 -13.88 -22.26
#